data_AF-A0A2V0P9T6-F1
#
_entry.id   AF-A0A2V0P9T6-F1
#
_cell.length_a   1.000
_cell.length_b   1.000
_cell.length_c   1.000
_cell.angle_alpha   90.00
_cell.angle_beta   90.00
_cell.angle_gamma   90.00
#
_symmetry.space_group_name_H-M   'P 1'
#
loop_
_entity.id
_entity.type
_entity.pdbx_description
1 polymer ?
#
loop_
_entity_poly.entity_id
_entity_poly.type
_entity_poly.pdbx_seq_one_letter_code
_entity_poly.pdbx_strand_id
1 'polypeptide(L)'
;MADAVGKGDAFMAAADKKLKSFGFFGNKYEEAAELLEKAANNYKLGKAWRPAAEAYKQLAAVQMKLDSKHDAASSYVEGAKALMKASPAEAVPLLQQAVEVYTDMGRLNMAARQLREIAEAQEKQGLKEEACLFYSQAADLFATENSGSEANRCRLKVAEFSAELEKYAEAAEIYEDVARAAADNNLLRFGARGHLLCAGVCVLCHASDEEVRTRLDRYRDIDLQTNMLLKVKRRLQARASGEERGAESDEEVL
;
A
#
# COMPACT_ATOMS: atom_id res chain seq x y z
N MET A 1 15.52 -28.02 13.05
CA MET A 1 15.20 -27.34 11.77
C MET A 1 15.08 -28.34 10.62
N ALA A 2 16.08 -29.20 10.38
CA ALA A 2 16.00 -30.25 9.34
C ALA A 2 14.81 -31.22 9.54
N ASP A 3 14.49 -31.58 10.79
CA ASP A 3 13.34 -32.45 11.11
C ASP A 3 11.98 -31.83 10.73
N ALA A 4 11.84 -30.50 10.81
CA ALA A 4 10.61 -29.81 10.44
C ALA A 4 10.43 -29.75 8.91
N VAL A 5 11.49 -29.48 8.16
CA VAL A 5 11.43 -29.45 6.69
C VAL A 5 11.13 -30.86 6.14
N GLY A 6 11.80 -31.90 6.65
CA GLY A 6 11.54 -33.27 6.21
C GLY A 6 10.11 -33.77 6.52
N LYS A 7 9.53 -33.34 7.64
CA LYS A 7 8.10 -33.55 7.93
C LYS A 7 7.21 -32.82 6.92
N GLY A 8 7.56 -31.58 6.57
CA GLY A 8 6.91 -30.82 5.52
C GLY A 8 6.90 -31.54 4.17
N ASP A 9 8.06 -32.05 3.74
CA ASP A 9 8.23 -32.80 2.49
C ASP A 9 7.35 -34.07 2.49
N ALA A 10 7.32 -34.79 3.61
CA ALA A 10 6.50 -35.99 3.76
C ALA A 10 4.99 -35.69 3.65
N PHE A 11 4.53 -34.59 4.26
CA PHE A 11 3.14 -34.17 4.18
C PHE A 11 2.76 -33.67 2.77
N MET A 12 3.65 -32.95 2.07
CA MET A 12 3.43 -32.56 0.67
C MET A 12 3.28 -33.79 -0.22
N ALA A 13 4.20 -34.75 -0.12
CA ALA A 13 4.14 -35.97 -0.93
C ALA A 13 2.88 -36.80 -0.63
N ALA A 14 2.43 -36.83 0.63
CA ALA A 14 1.19 -37.48 1.02
C ALA A 14 -0.04 -36.77 0.41
N ALA A 15 -0.07 -35.43 0.44
CA ALA A 15 -1.13 -34.64 -0.19
C ALA A 15 -1.19 -34.86 -1.71
N ASP A 16 -0.05 -34.82 -2.40
CA ASP A 16 0.04 -35.08 -3.83
C ASP A 16 -0.49 -36.46 -4.22
N LYS A 17 -0.14 -37.47 -3.42
CA LYS A 17 -0.64 -38.84 -3.62
C LYS A 17 -2.15 -38.91 -3.45
N LYS A 18 -2.72 -38.19 -2.48
CA LYS A 18 -4.17 -38.10 -2.27
C LYS A 18 -4.88 -37.39 -3.42
N LEU A 19 -4.32 -36.28 -3.91
CA LEU A 19 -4.86 -35.54 -5.06
C LEU A 19 -4.88 -36.36 -6.35
N LYS A 20 -3.85 -37.20 -6.56
CA LYS A 20 -3.76 -38.13 -7.71
C LYS A 20 -4.59 -39.40 -7.55
N SER A 21 -5.11 -39.70 -6.37
CA SER A 21 -5.90 -40.90 -6.11
C SER A 21 -7.28 -40.83 -6.79
N PHE A 22 -7.65 -41.94 -7.46
CA PHE A 22 -8.94 -42.11 -8.14
C PHE A 22 -10.02 -42.47 -7.10
N GLY A 23 -10.44 -41.50 -6.29
CA GLY A 23 -11.49 -41.63 -5.27
C GLY A 23 -12.61 -40.60 -5.43
N PHE A 24 -13.83 -40.98 -4.99
CA PHE A 24 -15.09 -40.24 -5.11
C PHE A 24 -14.95 -38.77 -4.64
N PHE A 25 -15.42 -37.85 -5.48
CA PHE A 25 -15.20 -36.40 -5.39
C PHE A 25 -15.79 -35.81 -4.10
N GLY A 26 -14.94 -35.27 -3.21
CA GLY A 26 -15.33 -34.66 -1.94
C GLY A 26 -14.24 -34.88 -0.89
N ASN A 27 -14.27 -36.04 -0.24
CA ASN A 27 -13.40 -36.40 0.88
C ASN A 27 -11.88 -36.30 0.57
N LYS A 28 -11.46 -36.60 -0.67
CA LYS A 28 -10.03 -36.53 -1.04
C LYS A 28 -9.43 -35.12 -1.01
N TYR A 29 -10.23 -34.09 -1.24
CA TYR A 29 -9.74 -32.71 -1.26
C TYR A 29 -9.63 -32.16 0.16
N GLU A 30 -10.54 -32.51 1.05
CA GLU A 30 -10.46 -32.17 2.48
C GLU A 30 -9.22 -32.80 3.12
N GLU A 31 -9.02 -34.11 2.93
CA GLU A 31 -7.83 -34.80 3.43
C GLU A 31 -6.52 -34.21 2.85
N ALA A 32 -6.53 -33.84 1.56
CA ALA A 32 -5.37 -33.20 0.93
C ALA A 32 -5.13 -31.79 1.51
N ALA A 33 -6.17 -31.00 1.76
CA ALA A 33 -6.06 -29.68 2.35
C ALA A 33 -5.44 -29.75 3.75
N GLU A 34 -5.89 -30.67 4.61
CA GLU A 34 -5.30 -30.85 5.94
C GLU A 34 -3.80 -31.22 5.88
N LEU A 35 -3.42 -32.07 4.93
CA LEU A 35 -2.02 -32.46 4.74
C LEU A 35 -1.17 -31.29 4.24
N LEU A 36 -1.69 -30.49 3.29
CA LEU A 36 -1.01 -29.30 2.78
C LEU A 36 -0.86 -28.22 3.86
N GLU A 37 -1.85 -28.03 4.72
CA GLU A 37 -1.77 -27.10 5.84
C GLU A 37 -0.69 -27.55 6.85
N LYS A 38 -0.67 -28.84 7.21
CA LYS A 38 0.39 -29.43 8.04
C LYS A 38 1.76 -29.26 7.40
N ALA A 39 1.88 -29.45 6.08
CA ALA A 39 3.12 -29.24 5.36
C ALA A 39 3.59 -27.77 5.44
N ALA A 40 2.71 -26.83 5.10
CA ALA A 40 3.00 -25.39 5.12
C ALA A 40 3.44 -24.90 6.50
N ASN A 41 2.77 -25.37 7.57
CA ASN A 41 3.12 -25.05 8.95
C ASN A 41 4.49 -25.62 9.34
N ASN A 42 4.82 -26.85 8.92
CA ASN A 42 6.14 -27.45 9.17
C ASN A 42 7.26 -26.73 8.39
N TYR A 43 7.01 -26.32 7.14
CA TYR A 43 7.97 -25.50 6.39
C TYR A 43 8.20 -24.13 7.03
N LYS A 44 7.14 -23.48 7.55
CA LYS A 44 7.26 -22.25 8.34
C LYS A 44 8.14 -22.46 9.58
N LEU A 45 7.94 -23.54 10.32
CA LEU A 45 8.79 -23.91 11.48
C LEU A 45 10.25 -24.15 11.07
N GLY A 46 10.45 -24.76 9.90
CA GLY A 46 11.76 -24.97 9.29
C GLY A 46 12.38 -23.72 8.68
N LYS A 47 11.68 -22.57 8.67
CA LYS A 47 12.05 -21.33 7.95
C LYS A 47 12.28 -21.54 6.45
N ALA A 48 11.69 -22.59 5.89
CA ALA A 48 11.71 -22.89 4.46
C ALA A 48 10.60 -22.09 3.76
N TRP A 49 10.85 -20.80 3.54
CA TRP A 49 9.82 -19.85 3.08
C TRP A 49 9.25 -20.17 1.69
N ARG A 50 10.11 -20.54 0.72
CA ARG A 50 9.66 -20.91 -0.64
C ARG A 50 8.82 -22.19 -0.64
N PRO A 51 9.26 -23.32 -0.03
CA PRO A 51 8.42 -24.51 0.11
C PRO A 51 7.11 -24.26 0.87
N ALA A 52 7.13 -23.42 1.91
CA ALA A 52 5.91 -23.03 2.63
C ALA A 52 4.91 -22.33 1.70
N ALA A 53 5.38 -21.39 0.88
CA ALA A 53 4.53 -20.67 -0.04
C ALA A 53 3.94 -21.57 -1.13
N GLU A 54 4.72 -22.51 -1.66
CA GLU A 54 4.20 -23.49 -2.63
C GLU A 54 3.13 -24.40 -2.00
N ALA A 55 3.35 -24.85 -0.76
CA ALA A 55 2.34 -25.61 -0.01
C ALA A 55 1.05 -24.80 0.19
N TYR A 56 1.15 -23.53 0.55
CA TYR A 56 -0.01 -22.64 0.69
C TYR A 56 -0.73 -22.36 -0.64
N LYS A 57 0.01 -22.23 -1.73
CA LYS A 57 -0.55 -22.05 -3.08
C LYS A 57 -1.36 -23.28 -3.50
N GLN A 58 -0.82 -24.47 -3.27
CA GLN A 58 -1.54 -25.71 -3.53
C GLN A 58 -2.75 -25.87 -2.62
N LEU A 59 -2.61 -25.52 -1.33
CA LEU A 59 -3.71 -25.53 -0.37
C LEU A 59 -4.86 -24.63 -0.83
N ALA A 60 -4.55 -23.40 -1.23
CA ALA A 60 -5.54 -22.45 -1.74
C ALA A 60 -6.26 -22.99 -2.99
N ALA A 61 -5.52 -23.59 -3.93
CA ALA A 61 -6.11 -24.21 -5.12
C ALA A 61 -7.06 -25.39 -4.79
N VAL A 62 -6.75 -26.16 -3.75
CA VAL A 62 -7.63 -27.23 -3.25
C VAL A 62 -8.86 -26.65 -2.54
N GLN A 63 -8.69 -25.63 -1.70
CA GLN A 63 -9.78 -24.93 -1.01
C GLN A 63 -10.76 -24.27 -1.99
N MET A 64 -10.28 -23.74 -3.12
CA MET A 64 -11.16 -23.25 -4.19
C MET A 64 -12.02 -24.35 -4.81
N LYS A 65 -11.51 -25.60 -4.92
CA LYS A 65 -12.28 -26.75 -5.40
C LYS A 65 -13.32 -27.24 -4.38
N LEU A 66 -13.10 -26.96 -3.11
CA LEU A 66 -14.04 -27.23 -2.01
C LEU A 66 -15.06 -26.09 -1.81
N ASP A 67 -15.02 -25.05 -2.65
CA ASP A 67 -15.82 -23.81 -2.53
C ASP A 67 -15.55 -23.00 -1.24
N SER A 68 -14.42 -23.27 -0.56
CA SER A 68 -13.95 -22.56 0.63
C SER A 68 -13.18 -21.29 0.25
N LYS A 69 -13.81 -20.35 -0.46
CA LYS A 69 -13.15 -19.15 -1.03
C LYS A 69 -12.43 -18.29 -0.01
N HIS A 70 -13.01 -18.10 1.18
CA HIS A 70 -12.41 -17.31 2.25
C HIS A 70 -11.06 -17.91 2.71
N ASP A 71 -11.04 -19.22 2.89
CA ASP A 71 -9.87 -19.95 3.36
C ASP A 71 -8.81 -20.00 2.27
N ALA A 72 -9.22 -20.15 1.01
CA ALA A 72 -8.32 -20.06 -0.14
C ALA A 72 -7.61 -18.70 -0.22
N ALA A 73 -8.35 -17.59 -0.11
CA ALA A 73 -7.77 -16.26 -0.09
C ALA A 73 -6.79 -16.08 1.07
N SER A 74 -7.16 -16.55 2.26
CA SER A 74 -6.31 -16.50 3.45
C SER A 74 -5.02 -17.32 3.27
N SER A 75 -5.10 -18.49 2.65
CA SER A 75 -3.95 -19.33 2.30
C SER A 75 -3.02 -18.63 1.30
N TYR A 76 -3.56 -17.97 0.26
CA TYR A 76 -2.75 -17.17 -0.66
C TYR A 76 -1.99 -16.05 0.06
N VAL A 77 -2.65 -15.34 0.97
CA VAL A 77 -2.02 -14.28 1.79
C VAL A 77 -0.92 -14.85 2.69
N GLU A 78 -1.13 -15.99 3.35
CA GLU A 78 -0.11 -16.63 4.18
C GLU A 78 1.09 -17.14 3.37
N GLY A 79 0.85 -17.64 2.16
CA GLY A 79 1.89 -17.98 1.20
C GLY A 79 2.69 -16.76 0.75
N ALA A 80 2.00 -15.65 0.44
CA ALA A 80 2.64 -14.39 0.08
C ALA A 80 3.51 -13.84 1.22
N LYS A 81 3.03 -13.83 2.47
CA LYS A 81 3.82 -13.42 3.64
C LYS A 81 5.08 -14.27 3.84
N ALA A 82 5.02 -15.56 3.51
CA ALA A 82 6.21 -16.41 3.50
C ALA A 82 7.18 -15.96 2.41
N LEU A 83 6.71 -15.72 1.17
CA LEU A 83 7.55 -15.22 0.08
C LEU A 83 8.11 -13.83 0.34
N MET A 84 7.39 -12.92 1.01
CA MET A 84 7.91 -11.60 1.37
C MET A 84 9.23 -11.66 2.16
N LYS A 85 9.49 -12.75 2.90
CA LYS A 85 10.74 -12.98 3.61
C LYS A 85 11.87 -13.55 2.76
N ALA A 86 11.55 -14.11 1.59
CA ALA A 86 12.51 -14.72 0.67
C ALA A 86 12.74 -13.85 -0.57
N SER A 87 11.67 -13.49 -1.26
CA SER A 87 11.64 -12.68 -2.48
C SER A 87 10.30 -11.91 -2.55
N PRO A 88 10.31 -10.58 -2.32
CA PRO A 88 9.11 -9.75 -2.43
C PRO A 88 8.45 -9.78 -3.81
N ALA A 89 9.24 -9.93 -4.88
CA ALA A 89 8.75 -10.01 -6.26
C ALA A 89 7.88 -11.26 -6.50
N GLU A 90 8.26 -12.40 -5.92
CA GLU A 90 7.50 -13.65 -6.07
C GLU A 90 6.15 -13.61 -5.30
N ALA A 91 6.01 -12.71 -4.31
CA ALA A 91 4.81 -12.60 -3.48
C ALA A 91 3.65 -11.83 -4.16
N VAL A 92 3.96 -10.90 -5.07
CA VAL A 92 2.97 -10.09 -5.81
C VAL A 92 1.88 -10.92 -6.48
N PRO A 93 2.19 -11.96 -7.30
CA PRO A 93 1.14 -12.75 -7.96
C PRO A 93 0.25 -13.50 -6.97
N LEU A 94 0.77 -13.97 -5.83
CA LEU A 94 -0.04 -14.64 -4.80
C LEU A 94 -1.01 -13.66 -4.14
N LEU A 95 -0.57 -12.42 -3.86
CA LEU A 95 -1.45 -11.38 -3.33
C LEU A 95 -2.51 -10.97 -4.34
N GLN A 96 -2.17 -10.88 -5.63
CA GLN A 96 -3.16 -10.60 -6.68
C GLN A 96 -4.25 -11.66 -6.75
N GLN A 97 -3.88 -12.95 -6.66
CA GLN A 97 -4.86 -14.03 -6.56
C GLN A 97 -5.76 -13.89 -5.31
N ALA A 98 -5.20 -13.49 -4.16
CA ALA A 98 -6.01 -13.21 -2.98
C ALA A 98 -6.97 -12.02 -3.18
N VAL A 99 -6.51 -10.95 -3.85
CA VAL A 99 -7.34 -9.77 -4.18
C VAL A 99 -8.52 -10.15 -5.06
N GLU A 100 -8.29 -10.95 -6.11
CA GLU A 100 -9.35 -11.43 -7.00
C GLU A 100 -10.43 -12.18 -6.20
N VAL A 101 -10.01 -13.14 -5.36
CA VAL A 101 -10.94 -13.94 -4.55
C VAL A 101 -11.70 -13.07 -3.53
N TYR A 102 -11.02 -12.14 -2.84
CA TYR A 102 -11.71 -11.24 -1.90
C TYR A 102 -12.67 -10.28 -2.60
N THR A 103 -12.33 -9.81 -3.80
CA THR A 103 -13.20 -8.93 -4.61
C THR A 103 -14.43 -9.68 -5.08
N ASP A 104 -14.29 -10.92 -5.56
CA ASP A 104 -15.41 -11.79 -5.95
C ASP A 104 -16.34 -12.10 -4.77
N MET A 105 -15.81 -12.14 -3.55
CA MET A 105 -16.58 -12.31 -2.32
C MET A 105 -17.25 -11.01 -1.81
N GLY A 106 -16.99 -9.86 -2.44
CA GLY A 106 -17.44 -8.54 -1.98
C GLY A 106 -16.74 -8.08 -0.69
N ARG A 107 -15.58 -8.65 -0.33
CA ARG A 107 -14.79 -8.27 0.84
C ARG A 107 -13.75 -7.20 0.47
N LEU A 108 -14.22 -6.04 0.00
CA LEU A 108 -13.36 -5.00 -0.60
C LEU A 108 -12.31 -4.45 0.38
N ASN A 109 -12.65 -4.34 1.67
CA ASN A 109 -11.70 -3.95 2.71
C ASN A 109 -10.50 -4.90 2.83
N MET A 110 -10.71 -6.21 2.66
CA MET A 110 -9.63 -7.19 2.70
C MET A 110 -8.78 -7.16 1.43
N ALA A 111 -9.44 -7.02 0.27
CA ALA A 111 -8.77 -6.83 -1.02
C ALA A 111 -7.87 -5.57 -1.00
N ALA A 112 -8.39 -4.43 -0.52
CA ALA A 112 -7.65 -3.17 -0.42
C ALA A 112 -6.39 -3.30 0.45
N ARG A 113 -6.45 -4.05 1.57
CA ARG A 113 -5.28 -4.33 2.40
C ARG A 113 -4.21 -5.12 1.65
N GLN A 114 -4.60 -6.10 0.84
CA GLN A 114 -3.64 -6.88 0.05
C GLN A 114 -3.02 -6.03 -1.07
N LEU A 115 -3.80 -5.17 -1.73
CA LEU A 115 -3.28 -4.20 -2.72
C LEU A 115 -2.26 -3.25 -2.10
N ARG A 116 -2.51 -2.76 -0.88
CA ARG A 116 -1.55 -1.94 -0.14
C ARG A 116 -0.25 -2.71 0.12
N GLU A 117 -0.34 -3.98 0.51
CA GLU A 117 0.83 -4.82 0.78
C GLU A 117 1.64 -5.11 -0.51
N ILE A 118 0.97 -5.25 -1.66
CA ILE A 118 1.63 -5.29 -2.99
C ILE A 118 2.40 -3.99 -3.24
N ALA A 119 1.74 -2.85 -3.02
CA ALA A 119 2.34 -1.54 -3.26
C ALA A 119 3.58 -1.30 -2.37
N GLU A 120 3.51 -1.66 -1.08
CA GLU A 120 4.65 -1.62 -0.16
C GLU A 120 5.80 -2.54 -0.59
N ALA A 121 5.49 -3.70 -1.19
CA ALA A 121 6.49 -4.62 -1.70
C ALA A 121 7.19 -4.09 -2.97
N GLN A 122 6.48 -3.33 -3.79
CA GLN A 122 7.04 -2.67 -4.98
C GLN A 122 7.84 -1.41 -4.62
N GLU A 123 7.39 -0.66 -3.63
CA GLU A 123 8.13 0.46 -3.03
C GLU A 123 9.54 0.00 -2.61
N LYS A 124 9.63 -1.14 -1.90
CA LYS A 124 10.92 -1.72 -1.46
C LYS A 124 11.83 -2.14 -2.62
N GLN A 125 11.25 -2.42 -3.79
CA GLN A 125 12.00 -2.78 -5.01
C GLN A 125 12.39 -1.53 -5.83
N GLY A 126 11.92 -0.34 -5.45
CA GLY A 126 12.15 0.90 -6.19
C GLY A 126 11.22 1.12 -7.38
N LEU A 127 10.20 0.28 -7.55
CA LEU A 127 9.23 0.36 -8.65
C LEU A 127 8.11 1.34 -8.30
N LYS A 128 8.44 2.63 -8.22
CA LYS A 128 7.54 3.70 -7.74
C LYS A 128 6.29 3.86 -8.61
N GLU A 129 6.43 3.75 -9.94
CA GLU A 129 5.29 3.86 -10.86
C GLU A 129 4.25 2.76 -10.66
N GLU A 130 4.71 1.51 -10.53
CA GLU A 130 3.81 0.39 -10.27
C GLU A 130 3.17 0.52 -8.87
N ALA A 131 3.96 0.91 -7.86
CA ALA A 131 3.45 1.12 -6.51
C ALA A 131 2.32 2.17 -6.48
N CYS A 132 2.45 3.27 -7.23
CA CYS A 132 1.38 4.27 -7.36
C CYS A 132 0.06 3.67 -7.87
N LEU A 133 0.12 2.79 -8.87
CA LEU A 133 -1.07 2.16 -9.44
C LEU A 133 -1.79 1.31 -8.38
N PHE A 134 -1.06 0.47 -7.65
CA PHE A 134 -1.66 -0.37 -6.60
C PHE A 134 -2.14 0.44 -5.39
N TYR A 135 -1.42 1.49 -4.98
CA TYR A 135 -1.89 2.38 -3.92
C TYR A 135 -3.17 3.15 -4.33
N SER A 136 -3.29 3.57 -5.59
CA SER A 136 -4.50 4.21 -6.11
C SER A 136 -5.69 3.24 -6.07
N GLN A 137 -5.50 2.03 -6.58
CA GLN A 137 -6.55 1.00 -6.54
C GLN A 137 -6.97 0.67 -5.10
N ALA A 138 -6.01 0.55 -4.18
CA ALA A 138 -6.29 0.34 -2.76
C ALA A 138 -7.09 1.51 -2.16
N ALA A 139 -6.74 2.75 -2.50
CA ALA A 139 -7.44 3.93 -2.03
C ALA A 139 -8.90 3.98 -2.49
N ASP A 140 -9.17 3.60 -3.75
CA ASP A 140 -10.53 3.60 -4.31
C ASP A 140 -11.41 2.53 -3.64
N LEU A 141 -10.86 1.35 -3.38
CA LEU A 141 -11.57 0.30 -2.63
C LEU A 141 -11.84 0.72 -1.19
N PHE A 142 -10.86 1.31 -0.48
CA PHE A 142 -11.08 1.83 0.87
C PHE A 142 -12.10 2.96 0.91
N ALA A 143 -12.13 3.84 -0.10
CA ALA A 143 -13.11 4.91 -0.21
C ALA A 143 -14.53 4.35 -0.41
N THR A 144 -14.67 3.30 -1.22
CA THR A 144 -15.95 2.61 -1.45
C THR A 144 -16.53 2.03 -0.15
N GLU A 145 -15.67 1.51 0.73
CA GLU A 145 -16.05 0.94 2.03
C GLU A 145 -16.16 2.00 3.16
N ASN A 146 -16.21 3.28 2.82
CA ASN A 146 -16.25 4.41 3.75
C ASN A 146 -15.09 4.44 4.77
N SER A 147 -13.95 3.84 4.41
CA SER A 147 -12.72 3.80 5.21
C SER A 147 -11.80 4.97 4.85
N GLY A 148 -12.31 6.19 5.02
CA GLY A 148 -11.65 7.42 4.59
C GLY A 148 -10.21 7.61 5.11
N SER A 149 -9.94 7.20 6.36
CA SER A 149 -8.58 7.29 6.93
C SER A 149 -7.56 6.38 6.23
N GLU A 150 -7.95 5.15 5.88
CA GLU A 150 -7.07 4.21 5.15
C GLU A 150 -6.91 4.64 3.68
N ALA A 151 -7.99 5.14 3.06
CA ALA A 151 -7.94 5.71 1.71
C ALA A 151 -6.98 6.91 1.65
N ASN A 152 -7.08 7.84 2.61
CA ASN A 152 -6.20 9.01 2.68
C ASN A 152 -4.72 8.61 2.88
N ARG A 153 -4.43 7.58 3.68
CA ARG A 153 -3.06 7.06 3.82
C ARG A 153 -2.50 6.56 2.49
N CYS A 154 -3.30 5.83 1.71
CA CYS A 154 -2.88 5.34 0.39
C CYS A 154 -2.71 6.49 -0.61
N ARG A 155 -3.65 7.45 -0.64
CA ARG A 155 -3.56 8.65 -1.50
C ARG A 155 -2.32 9.49 -1.22
N LEU A 156 -1.98 9.70 0.05
CA LEU A 156 -0.77 10.44 0.42
C LEU A 156 0.50 9.77 -0.09
N LYS A 157 0.54 8.43 -0.13
CA LYS A 157 1.64 7.67 -0.73
C LYS A 157 1.70 7.83 -2.24
N VAL A 158 0.56 7.81 -2.93
CA VAL A 158 0.49 8.13 -4.37
C VAL A 158 1.04 9.53 -4.62
N ALA A 159 0.63 10.54 -3.84
CA ALA A 159 1.11 11.91 -4.00
C ALA A 159 2.62 12.05 -3.77
N GLU A 160 3.17 11.37 -2.75
CA GLU A 160 4.60 11.35 -2.45
C GLU A 160 5.41 10.81 -3.64
N PHE A 161 5.03 9.63 -4.16
CA PHE A 161 5.73 9.04 -5.30
C PHE A 161 5.49 9.80 -6.60
N SER A 162 4.29 10.33 -6.84
CA SER A 162 4.03 11.19 -8.00
C SER A 162 4.91 12.46 -7.98
N ALA A 163 5.13 13.05 -6.81
CA ALA A 163 6.05 14.19 -6.68
C ALA A 163 7.51 13.80 -6.97
N GLU A 164 7.95 12.61 -6.54
CA GLU A 164 9.29 12.09 -6.87
C GLU A 164 9.47 11.73 -8.34
N LEU A 165 8.38 11.39 -9.04
CA LEU A 165 8.33 11.10 -10.47
C LEU A 165 8.12 12.36 -11.33
N GLU A 166 8.29 13.55 -10.74
CA GLU A 166 8.10 14.86 -11.39
C GLU A 166 6.66 15.14 -11.89
N LYS A 167 5.68 14.32 -11.47
CA LYS A 167 4.25 14.52 -11.75
C LYS A 167 3.62 15.46 -10.71
N TYR A 168 4.17 16.67 -10.64
CA TYR A 168 3.82 17.64 -9.59
C TYR A 168 2.36 18.10 -9.63
N ALA A 169 1.75 18.19 -10.82
CA ALA A 169 0.36 18.59 -10.97
C ALA A 169 -0.60 17.57 -10.31
N GLU A 170 -0.43 16.28 -10.62
CA GLU A 170 -1.22 15.20 -10.02
C GLU A 170 -0.99 15.11 -8.50
N ALA A 171 0.26 15.22 -8.05
CA ALA A 171 0.58 15.21 -6.63
C ALA A 171 -0.07 16.37 -5.85
N ALA A 172 -0.08 17.58 -6.43
CA ALA A 172 -0.70 18.75 -5.82
C ALA A 172 -2.21 18.55 -5.62
N GLU A 173 -2.93 18.06 -6.64
CA GLU A 173 -4.37 17.81 -6.55
C GLU A 173 -4.70 16.80 -5.43
N ILE A 174 -3.94 15.69 -5.35
CA ILE A 174 -4.15 14.68 -4.32
C ILE A 174 -3.90 15.25 -2.91
N TYR A 175 -2.84 16.05 -2.73
CA TYR A 175 -2.58 16.69 -1.44
C TYR A 175 -3.65 17.71 -1.06
N GLU A 176 -4.18 18.49 -2.00
CA GLU A 176 -5.28 19.43 -1.77
C GLU A 176 -6.56 18.70 -1.34
N ASP A 177 -6.91 17.60 -2.01
CA ASP A 177 -8.11 16.82 -1.71
C ASP A 177 -8.03 16.19 -0.31
N VAL A 178 -6.89 15.57 0.02
CA VAL A 178 -6.68 14.99 1.36
C VAL A 178 -6.66 16.09 2.42
N ALA A 179 -6.07 17.25 2.15
CA ALA A 179 -6.07 18.38 3.07
C ALA A 179 -7.47 18.94 3.32
N ARG A 180 -8.31 19.06 2.27
CA ARG A 180 -9.69 19.52 2.39
C ARG A 180 -10.50 18.54 3.26
N ALA A 181 -10.39 17.24 2.98
CA ALA A 181 -11.03 16.21 3.80
C ALA A 181 -10.54 16.19 5.26
N ALA A 182 -9.26 16.51 5.50
CA ALA A 182 -8.69 16.60 6.84
C ALA A 182 -9.08 17.90 7.57
N ALA A 183 -9.30 19.00 6.85
CA ALA A 183 -9.73 20.29 7.41
C ALA A 183 -11.15 20.23 7.97
N ASP A 184 -12.02 19.42 7.37
CA ASP A 184 -13.38 19.15 7.87
C ASP A 184 -13.38 18.37 9.20
N ASN A 185 -12.26 17.71 9.55
CA ASN A 185 -12.11 16.94 10.78
C ASN A 185 -11.21 17.66 11.80
N ASN A 186 -11.80 18.12 12.90
CA ASN A 186 -11.09 18.85 13.96
C ASN A 186 -9.85 18.12 14.53
N LEU A 187 -9.80 16.78 14.47
CA LEU A 187 -8.66 15.99 14.94
C LEU A 187 -7.48 15.96 13.94
N LEU A 188 -7.76 16.04 12.63
CA LEU A 188 -6.77 15.92 11.56
C LEU A 188 -6.30 17.28 11.02
N ARG A 189 -6.90 18.38 11.49
CA ARG A 189 -6.60 19.75 11.08
C ARG A 189 -5.11 20.12 11.18
N PHE A 190 -4.40 19.63 12.19
CA PHE A 190 -2.95 19.87 12.31
C PHE A 190 -2.14 19.16 11.22
N GLY A 191 -2.59 17.98 10.77
CA GLY A 191 -1.98 17.25 9.64
C GLY A 191 -2.29 17.89 8.29
N ALA A 192 -3.47 18.50 8.13
CA ALA A 192 -3.87 19.20 6.91
C ALA A 192 -2.87 20.30 6.49
N ARG A 193 -2.26 20.99 7.46
CA ARG A 193 -1.19 21.98 7.22
C ARG A 193 0.01 21.40 6.49
N GLY A 194 0.46 20.21 6.91
CA GLY A 194 1.58 19.53 6.28
C GLY A 194 1.27 19.17 4.84
N HIS A 195 0.05 18.69 4.58
CA HIS A 195 -0.38 18.33 3.22
C HIS A 195 -0.53 19.56 2.32
N LEU A 196 -1.09 20.67 2.81
CA LEU A 196 -1.16 21.94 2.04
C LEU A 196 0.23 22.51 1.74
N LEU A 197 1.19 22.35 2.65
CA LEU A 197 2.57 22.75 2.38
C LEU A 197 3.17 21.92 1.25
N CYS A 198 2.98 20.59 1.27
CA CYS A 198 3.43 19.71 0.19
C CYS A 198 2.77 20.07 -1.15
N ALA A 199 1.46 20.32 -1.16
CA ALA A 199 0.74 20.79 -2.35
C ALA A 199 1.34 22.10 -2.88
N GLY A 200 1.53 23.10 -1.99
CA GLY A 200 2.12 24.39 -2.36
C GLY A 200 3.52 24.26 -2.95
N VAL A 201 4.37 23.38 -2.40
CA VAL A 201 5.69 23.08 -2.97
C VAL A 201 5.57 22.45 -4.35
N CYS A 202 4.67 21.49 -4.55
CA CYS A 202 4.46 20.87 -5.86
C CYS A 202 4.02 21.93 -6.90
N VAL A 203 3.04 22.78 -6.55
CA VAL A 203 2.53 23.86 -7.43
C VAL A 203 3.65 24.84 -7.78
N LEU A 204 4.52 25.20 -6.83
CA LEU A 204 5.68 26.06 -7.09
C LEU A 204 6.66 25.46 -8.11
N CYS A 205 6.75 24.14 -8.22
CA CYS A 205 7.67 23.48 -9.14
C CYS A 205 7.16 23.45 -10.59
N HIS A 206 5.85 23.57 -10.83
CA HIS A 206 5.29 23.38 -12.19
C HIS A 206 4.35 24.50 -12.68
N ALA A 207 3.76 25.29 -11.79
CA ALA A 207 2.71 26.24 -12.16
C ALA A 207 3.25 27.66 -12.35
N SER A 208 2.46 28.47 -13.07
CA SER A 208 2.77 29.90 -13.23
C SER A 208 2.60 30.68 -11.93
N ASP A 209 3.28 31.82 -11.81
CA ASP A 209 3.19 32.71 -10.64
C ASP A 209 1.75 33.14 -10.29
N GLU A 210 0.87 33.25 -11.29
CA GLU A 210 -0.54 33.61 -11.10
C GLU A 210 -1.37 32.47 -10.51
N GLU A 211 -1.14 31.24 -10.98
CA GLU A 211 -1.79 30.04 -10.47
C GLU A 211 -1.34 29.70 -9.05
N VAL A 212 -0.04 29.86 -8.77
CA VAL A 212 0.53 29.76 -7.42
C VAL A 212 -0.18 30.73 -6.48
N ARG A 213 -0.34 32.00 -6.86
CA ARG A 213 -1.01 33.01 -6.02
C ARG A 213 -2.46 32.62 -5.74
N THR A 214 -3.18 32.22 -6.77
CA THR A 214 -4.59 31.81 -6.67
C THR A 214 -4.76 30.61 -5.74
N ARG A 215 -3.91 29.58 -5.86
CA ARG A 215 -3.95 28.40 -4.97
C ARG A 215 -3.55 28.73 -3.54
N LEU A 216 -2.51 29.57 -3.34
CA LEU A 216 -2.09 30.00 -2.01
C LEU A 216 -3.17 30.82 -1.28
N ASP A 217 -3.92 31.66 -2.00
CA ASP A 217 -5.03 32.41 -1.41
C ASP A 217 -6.14 31.46 -0.94
N ARG A 218 -6.47 30.41 -1.71
CA ARG A 218 -7.41 29.36 -1.28
C ARG A 218 -6.95 28.60 -0.04
N TYR A 219 -5.65 28.32 0.07
CA TYR A 219 -5.10 27.62 1.25
C TYR A 219 -5.18 28.48 2.52
N ARG A 220 -5.11 29.81 2.37
CA ARG A 220 -5.25 30.77 3.46
C ARG A 220 -6.66 30.78 4.05
N ASP A 221 -7.66 30.57 3.21
CA ASP A 221 -9.06 30.48 3.63
C ASP A 221 -9.35 29.17 4.38
N ILE A 222 -8.67 28.07 4.01
CA ILE A 222 -8.78 26.77 4.68
C ILE A 222 -8.10 26.79 6.06
N ASP A 223 -7.00 27.56 6.23
CA ASP A 223 -6.29 27.65 7.51
C ASP A 223 -5.76 29.07 7.80
N LEU A 224 -6.48 29.77 8.69
CA LEU A 224 -6.28 31.15 9.16
C LEU A 224 -4.88 31.50 9.74
N GLN A 225 -3.90 30.59 9.77
CA GLN A 225 -2.56 30.82 10.32
C GLN A 225 -1.40 30.12 9.58
N THR A 226 -1.45 30.02 8.24
CA THR A 226 -0.28 29.60 7.43
C THR A 226 0.82 30.67 7.36
N ASN A 227 1.36 31.09 8.52
CA ASN A 227 2.52 31.97 8.62
C ASN A 227 3.79 31.39 7.95
N MET A 228 3.84 30.08 7.70
CA MET A 228 4.98 29.41 7.06
C MET A 228 5.04 29.61 5.54
N LEU A 229 3.90 29.61 4.85
CA LEU A 229 3.85 29.86 3.39
C LEU A 229 4.21 31.33 3.07
N LEU A 230 3.88 32.27 3.97
CA LEU A 230 4.35 33.66 3.89
C LEU A 230 5.88 33.78 3.99
N LYS A 231 6.52 32.99 4.85
CA LYS A 231 7.99 32.96 4.97
C LYS A 231 8.66 32.38 3.72
N VAL A 232 8.09 31.32 3.14
CA VAL A 232 8.57 30.73 1.88
C VAL A 232 8.36 31.69 0.71
N LYS A 233 7.19 32.35 0.62
CA LYS A 233 6.91 33.41 -0.36
C LYS A 233 7.91 34.57 -0.26
N ARG A 234 8.19 35.07 0.95
CA ARG A 234 9.20 36.15 1.15
C ARG A 234 10.58 35.72 0.68
N ARG A 235 10.98 34.47 0.96
CA ARG A 235 12.28 33.94 0.52
C ARG A 235 12.36 33.76 -1.00
N LEU A 236 11.30 33.28 -1.64
CA LEU A 236 11.26 33.13 -3.10
C LEU A 236 11.22 34.48 -3.82
N GLN A 237 10.48 35.46 -3.28
CA GLN A 237 10.45 36.83 -3.79
C GLN A 237 11.80 37.54 -3.63
N ALA A 238 12.47 37.38 -2.49
CA ALA A 238 13.83 37.93 -2.27
C ALA A 238 14.89 37.31 -3.20
N ARG A 239 14.73 36.02 -3.54
CA ARG A 239 15.62 35.33 -4.49
C ARG A 239 15.41 35.78 -5.94
N ALA A 240 14.16 36.09 -6.30
CA ALA A 240 13.81 36.62 -7.62
C ALA A 240 14.18 38.12 -7.79
N SER A 241 14.23 38.90 -6.71
CA SER A 241 14.64 40.31 -6.71
C SER A 241 16.15 40.54 -6.59
N GLY A 242 16.95 39.50 -6.31
CA GLY A 242 18.40 39.62 -6.12
C GLY A 242 18.82 40.27 -4.80
N GLU A 243 17.92 40.34 -3.81
CA GLU A 243 18.13 41.01 -2.52
C GLU A 243 18.69 40.07 -1.43
N GLU A 244 19.72 39.27 -1.73
CA GLU A 244 20.44 38.46 -0.73
C GLU A 244 21.61 39.20 -0.05
N ARG A 245 21.65 40.53 -0.07
CA ARG A 245 22.57 41.33 0.76
C ARG A 245 21.79 42.27 1.66
N GLY A 246 21.36 41.78 2.82
CA GLY A 246 20.85 42.70 3.85
C GLY A 246 20.13 42.11 5.05
N ALA A 247 19.82 40.81 5.08
CA ALA A 247 19.04 40.21 6.16
C ALA A 247 19.85 39.31 7.10
N GLU A 248 21.10 39.68 7.38
CA GLU A 248 21.95 38.99 8.38
C GLU A 248 22.09 39.81 9.67
N SER A 249 21.24 40.84 9.90
CA SER A 249 21.41 41.76 11.03
C SER A 249 20.23 41.90 11.98
N ASP A 250 19.30 40.94 12.03
CA ASP A 250 18.26 40.92 13.08
C ASP A 250 18.04 39.48 13.56
N GLU A 251 19.13 38.86 14.02
CA GLU A 251 19.10 37.71 14.90
C GLU A 251 19.36 38.22 16.32
N GLU A 252 18.38 38.88 16.95
CA GLU A 252 18.30 38.97 18.41
C GLU A 252 16.95 39.53 18.86
N VAL A 253 16.48 39.00 19.99
CA VAL A 253 15.39 39.46 20.87
C VAL A 253 14.00 38.80 20.68
N LEU A 254 13.90 37.66 21.41
CA LEU A 254 12.77 37.09 22.19
C LEU A 254 11.52 36.56 21.45
#